data_AF-A0A2H3AI54-F1
#
_entry.id   AF-A0A2H3AI54-F1
#
_cell.length_a   1.000
_cell.length_b   1.000
_cell.length_c   1.000
_cell.angle_alpha   90.00
_cell.angle_beta   90.00
_cell.angle_gamma   90.00
#
_symmetry.space_group_name_H-M   'P 1'
#
loop_
_entity.id
_entity.type
_entity.pdbx_description
1 polymer ?
#
loop_
_entity_poly.entity_id
_entity_poly.type
_entity_poly.pdbx_seq_one_letter_code
_entity_poly.pdbx_strand_id
1 'polypeptide(L)'
;MKFWNLPDKGKDSDRGQPPSPPIPEWQKPLHAGDNIPWLSIKPIMLQPLKPFKRHHDNIERFLGDCIIYFKAFASYFQLSSQMVPFAASLFKDAAKDWWMYRRNDFWSTSDWDATPA
;
A
#
# COMPACT_ATOMS: atom_id res chain seq x y z
N MET A 1 38.26 33.55 -13.76
CA MET A 1 36.92 34.19 -13.79
C MET A 1 36.43 34.29 -12.34
N LYS A 2 36.12 35.50 -11.87
CA LYS A 2 35.57 35.80 -10.53
C LYS A 2 34.08 36.12 -10.69
N PHE A 3 33.19 35.32 -10.10
CA PHE A 3 31.74 35.56 -9.99
C PHE A 3 31.24 34.51 -8.97
N TRP A 4 30.67 34.73 -7.77
CA TRP A 4 30.20 35.88 -7.01
C TRP A 4 30.22 35.49 -5.52
N ASN A 5 30.59 36.43 -4.64
CA ASN A 5 30.19 36.40 -3.22
C ASN A 5 28.84 37.12 -3.10
N LEU A 6 27.89 36.59 -2.31
CA LEU A 6 26.74 37.32 -1.77
C LEU A 6 26.34 36.68 -0.41
N PRO A 7 25.61 37.39 0.47
CA PRO A 7 26.13 37.82 1.76
C PRO A 7 25.51 37.05 2.94
N ASP A 8 26.25 36.97 4.04
CA ASP A 8 25.67 36.71 5.35
C ASP A 8 24.94 37.97 5.84
N LYS A 9 23.60 37.95 5.83
CA LYS A 9 22.77 38.82 6.69
C LYS A 9 21.28 38.48 6.60
N GLY A 10 20.66 38.21 7.75
CA GLY A 10 19.24 38.51 7.95
C GLY A 10 18.45 37.46 8.71
N LYS A 11 18.54 37.51 10.04
CA LYS A 11 17.51 37.04 10.96
C LYS A 11 16.20 37.83 10.70
N ASP A 12 15.06 37.17 10.94
CA ASP A 12 13.69 37.70 11.04
C ASP A 12 12.80 37.68 9.77
N SER A 13 11.93 36.68 9.64
CA SER A 13 10.49 36.93 9.47
C SER A 13 9.67 35.69 9.83
N ASP A 14 9.33 35.62 11.11
CA ASP A 14 8.25 34.82 11.68
C ASP A 14 6.91 35.38 11.13
N ARG A 15 6.55 35.01 9.90
CA ARG A 15 5.24 35.32 9.32
C ARG A 15 4.36 34.08 9.38
N GLY A 16 3.57 34.05 10.45
CA GLY A 16 2.48 33.14 10.78
C GLY A 16 2.02 32.22 9.65
N GLN A 17 2.58 31.02 9.62
CA GLN A 17 1.88 29.89 9.05
C GLN A 17 0.68 29.60 9.98
N PRO A 18 -0.56 29.50 9.46
CA PRO A 18 -1.67 28.98 10.25
C PRO A 18 -1.25 27.61 10.81
N PRO A 19 -1.58 27.28 12.08
CA PRO A 19 -1.32 25.94 12.57
C PRO A 19 -1.95 24.96 11.59
N SER A 20 -1.14 24.01 11.08
CA SER A 20 -1.65 22.93 10.27
C SER A 20 -2.85 22.31 11.00
N PRO A 21 -3.97 22.05 10.31
CA PRO A 21 -5.12 21.44 10.95
C PRO A 21 -4.67 20.17 11.66
N PRO A 22 -5.13 19.94 12.90
CA PRO A 22 -4.71 18.77 13.67
C PRO A 22 -5.02 17.53 12.83
N ILE A 23 -4.00 16.71 12.58
CA ILE A 23 -4.16 15.46 11.85
C ILE A 23 -5.22 14.64 12.61
N PRO A 24 -6.32 14.22 11.95
CA PRO A 24 -7.32 13.36 12.55
C PRO A 24 -6.64 12.16 13.21
N GLU A 25 -7.12 11.74 14.39
CA GLU A 25 -6.55 10.62 15.15
C GLU A 25 -6.28 9.38 14.29
N TRP A 26 -7.17 9.10 13.32
CA TRP A 26 -7.08 7.99 12.37
C TRP A 26 -5.94 8.10 11.33
N GLN A 27 -5.35 9.27 11.16
CA GLN A 27 -4.25 9.56 10.23
C GLN A 27 -2.90 9.74 10.93
N LYS A 28 -2.85 9.75 12.26
CA LYS A 28 -1.59 9.84 12.99
C LYS A 28 -0.84 8.50 12.87
N PRO A 29 0.44 8.49 12.45
CA PRO A 29 1.29 7.31 12.59
C PRO A 29 1.30 6.90 14.07
N LEU A 30 0.99 5.64 14.34
CA LEU A 30 0.94 5.13 15.69
C LEU A 30 2.37 5.18 16.26
N HIS A 31 2.68 6.17 17.11
CA HIS A 31 3.92 6.16 17.87
C HIS A 31 3.94 4.88 18.70
N ALA A 32 4.88 3.99 18.37
CA ALA A 32 5.09 2.72 19.05
C ALA A 32 5.62 2.99 20.47
N GLY A 33 4.73 3.35 21.38
CA GLY A 33 4.90 3.06 22.79
C GLY A 33 4.39 1.64 23.02
N ASP A 34 5.19 0.80 23.66
CA ASP A 34 4.96 -0.64 23.86
C ASP A 34 3.67 -1.02 24.63
N ASN A 35 2.79 -0.06 24.90
CA ASN A 35 1.66 -0.15 25.81
C ASN A 35 0.31 0.14 25.12
N ILE A 36 0.15 -0.30 23.87
CA ILE A 36 -1.12 -0.13 23.15
C ILE A 36 -1.96 -1.41 23.29
N PRO A 37 -3.12 -1.38 23.97
CA PRO A 37 -3.94 -2.57 24.24
C PRO A 37 -4.36 -3.34 22.97
N TRP A 38 -4.46 -2.67 21.83
CA TRP A 38 -4.78 -3.31 20.54
C TRP A 38 -3.58 -3.91 19.80
N LEU A 39 -2.34 -3.74 20.28
CA LEU A 39 -1.17 -4.48 19.77
C LEU A 39 -1.13 -5.91 20.34
N SER A 40 -1.69 -6.15 21.52
CA SER A 40 -1.82 -7.48 22.14
C SER A 40 -3.14 -8.18 21.77
N ILE A 41 -4.13 -7.43 21.29
CA ILE A 41 -5.26 -8.00 20.55
C ILE A 41 -4.73 -8.33 19.16
N LYS A 42 -4.23 -9.56 18.98
CA LYS A 42 -4.23 -10.16 17.65
C LYS A 42 -5.68 -10.03 17.20
N PRO A 43 -6.02 -9.22 16.18
CA PRO A 43 -7.35 -9.34 15.61
C PRO A 43 -7.43 -10.82 15.29
N ILE A 44 -8.41 -11.50 15.90
CA ILE A 44 -8.81 -12.80 15.39
C ILE A 44 -9.22 -12.43 13.97
N MET A 45 -8.28 -12.58 13.02
CA MET A 45 -8.51 -12.24 11.63
C MET A 45 -9.80 -12.98 11.32
N LEU A 46 -10.87 -12.22 11.06
CA LEU A 46 -12.15 -12.80 10.70
C LEU A 46 -11.84 -13.85 9.65
N GLN A 47 -12.52 -14.99 9.81
CA GLN A 47 -12.43 -16.19 8.99
C GLN A 47 -11.60 -15.99 7.71
N PRO A 48 -10.40 -16.61 7.61
CA PRO A 48 -9.51 -16.41 6.48
C PRO A 48 -10.25 -16.52 5.16
N LEU A 49 -10.02 -15.56 4.25
CA LEU A 49 -10.61 -15.59 2.92
C LEU A 49 -10.35 -16.94 2.26
N LYS A 50 -11.37 -17.45 1.57
CA LYS A 50 -11.26 -18.75 0.91
C LYS A 50 -10.18 -18.68 -0.17
N PRO A 51 -9.29 -19.69 -0.24
CA PRO A 51 -8.33 -19.76 -1.33
C PRO A 51 -9.03 -19.84 -2.68
N PHE A 52 -8.51 -19.11 -3.67
CA PHE A 52 -9.04 -19.09 -5.03
C PHE A 52 -8.28 -20.09 -5.89
N LYS A 53 -9.01 -21.06 -6.45
CA LYS A 53 -8.44 -22.19 -7.21
C LYS A 53 -8.66 -22.10 -8.72
N ARG A 54 -9.28 -21.00 -9.21
CA ARG A 54 -9.55 -20.71 -10.63
C ARG A 54 -10.55 -21.65 -11.33
N HIS A 55 -10.76 -22.88 -10.87
CA HIS A 55 -11.55 -23.89 -11.60
C HIS A 55 -13.04 -23.49 -11.79
N HIS A 56 -13.74 -23.20 -10.70
CA HIS A 56 -15.15 -22.77 -10.71
C HIS A 56 -15.39 -21.54 -9.83
N ASP A 57 -14.32 -20.97 -9.28
CA ASP A 57 -14.42 -19.80 -8.42
C ASP A 57 -14.58 -18.55 -9.29
N ASN A 58 -15.59 -17.73 -8.99
CA ASN A 58 -15.78 -16.45 -9.67
C ASN A 58 -14.72 -15.44 -9.18
N ILE A 59 -13.84 -14.98 -10.07
CA ILE A 59 -12.77 -14.03 -9.75
C ILE A 59 -13.30 -12.66 -9.31
N GLU A 60 -14.42 -12.19 -9.85
CA GLU A 60 -15.04 -10.93 -9.43
C GLU A 60 -15.56 -11.05 -8.00
N ARG A 61 -16.16 -12.20 -7.65
CA ARG A 61 -16.60 -12.45 -6.28
C ARG A 61 -15.41 -12.50 -5.31
N PHE A 62 -14.33 -13.17 -5.70
CA PHE A 62 -13.11 -13.22 -4.91
C PHE A 62 -12.51 -11.82 -4.67
N LEU A 63 -12.42 -10.99 -5.72
CA LEU A 63 -11.93 -9.62 -5.59
C LEU A 63 -12.86 -8.75 -4.73
N GLY A 64 -14.18 -8.93 -4.87
CA GLY A 64 -15.17 -8.28 -3.99
C GLY A 64 -14.97 -8.65 -2.53
N ASP A 65 -14.81 -9.94 -2.22
CA ASP A 65 -14.55 -10.41 -0.87
C ASP A 65 -13.21 -9.85 -0.32
N CYS A 66 -12.17 -9.76 -1.16
CA CYS A 66 -10.90 -9.11 -0.79
C CYS A 66 -11.08 -7.62 -0.46
N ILE A 67 -11.82 -6.87 -1.28
CA ILE A 67 -12.06 -5.43 -1.05
C ILE A 67 -12.80 -5.20 0.27
N ILE A 68 -13.87 -5.97 0.52
CA ILE A 68 -14.62 -5.89 1.77
C ILE A 68 -13.74 -6.26 2.96
N TYR A 69 -12.90 -7.29 2.82
CA TYR A 69 -11.95 -7.69 3.84
C TYR A 69 -10.95 -6.57 4.16
N PHE A 70 -10.30 -5.98 3.15
CA PHE A 70 -9.36 -4.88 3.37
C PHE A 70 -10.03 -3.65 3.98
N LYS A 71 -11.28 -3.35 3.60
CA LYS A 71 -12.04 -2.26 4.22
C LYS A 71 -12.33 -2.52 5.69
N ALA A 72 -12.71 -3.75 6.05
CA ALA A 72 -12.94 -4.14 7.45
C ALA A 72 -11.65 -4.09 8.30
N PHE A 73 -10.49 -4.32 7.68
CA PHE A 73 -9.19 -4.35 8.33
C PHE A 73 -8.27 -3.20 7.90
N ALA A 74 -8.82 -2.04 7.55
CA ALA A 74 -8.06 -0.92 6.99
C ALA A 74 -6.95 -0.41 7.94
N SER A 75 -7.10 -0.58 9.26
CA SER A 75 -6.07 -0.26 10.25
C SER A 75 -4.80 -1.11 10.12
N TYR A 76 -4.91 -2.32 9.56
CA TYR A 76 -3.81 -3.27 9.36
C TYR A 76 -3.22 -3.20 7.95
N PHE A 77 -4.04 -2.90 6.94
CA PHE A 77 -3.60 -2.75 5.55
C PHE A 77 -3.49 -1.27 5.17
N GLN A 78 -2.56 -0.57 5.81
CA GLN A 78 -2.38 0.88 5.62
C GLN A 78 -1.81 1.23 4.24
N LEU A 79 -1.09 0.28 3.62
CA LEU A 79 -0.45 0.47 2.33
C LEU A 79 -1.08 -0.47 1.29
N SER A 80 -1.43 0.07 0.13
CA SER A 80 -1.90 -0.72 -1.02
C SER A 80 -0.89 -1.80 -1.44
N SER A 81 0.41 -1.55 -1.17
CA SER A 81 1.49 -2.52 -1.41
C SER A 81 1.41 -3.78 -0.54
N GLN A 82 0.62 -3.78 0.54
CA GLN A 82 0.37 -4.97 1.37
C GLN A 82 -0.84 -5.77 0.89
N MET A 83 -1.84 -5.09 0.32
CA MET A 83 -3.08 -5.72 -0.16
C MET A 83 -2.83 -6.66 -1.35
N VAL A 84 -2.00 -6.24 -2.30
CA VAL A 84 -1.74 -7.01 -3.52
C VAL A 84 -0.99 -8.33 -3.24
N PRO A 85 0.12 -8.35 -2.46
CA PRO A 85 0.76 -9.61 -2.05
C PRO A 85 -0.16 -10.50 -1.22
N PHE A 86 -0.99 -9.90 -0.36
CA PHE A 86 -1.96 -10.66 0.45
C PHE A 86 -2.99 -11.37 -0.42
N ALA A 87 -3.67 -10.65 -1.33
CA ALA A 87 -4.64 -11.26 -2.24
C ALA A 87 -3.99 -12.32 -3.13
N ALA A 88 -2.78 -12.06 -3.62
CA ALA A 88 -2.01 -13.03 -4.40
C ALA A 88 -1.66 -14.30 -3.61
N SER A 89 -1.48 -14.22 -2.30
CA SER A 89 -1.19 -15.39 -1.45
C SER A 89 -2.35 -16.38 -1.33
N LEU A 90 -3.57 -15.91 -1.62
CA LEU A 90 -4.79 -16.73 -1.62
C LEU A 90 -4.96 -17.54 -2.91
N PHE A 91 -4.17 -17.27 -3.95
CA PHE A 91 -4.16 -18.09 -5.15
C PHE A 91 -3.51 -19.45 -4.86
N LYS A 92 -4.24 -20.52 -5.16
CA LYS A 92 -3.79 -21.90 -5.02
C LYS A 92 -3.91 -22.63 -6.34
N ASP A 93 -3.17 -23.72 -6.45
CA ASP A 93 -3.23 -24.63 -7.60
C ASP A 93 -3.06 -23.87 -8.92
N ALA A 94 -3.90 -24.16 -9.92
CA ALA A 94 -3.87 -23.53 -11.24
C ALA A 94 -4.05 -22.00 -11.24
N ALA A 95 -4.57 -21.41 -10.15
CA ALA A 95 -4.66 -19.95 -10.01
C ALA A 95 -3.30 -19.32 -9.71
N LYS A 96 -2.46 -20.01 -8.94
CA LYS A 96 -1.13 -19.52 -8.58
C LYS A 96 -0.24 -19.45 -9.81
N ASP A 97 -0.23 -20.51 -10.61
CA ASP A 97 0.57 -20.59 -11.84
C ASP A 97 0.13 -19.54 -12.87
N TRP A 98 -1.19 -19.38 -13.04
CA TRP A 98 -1.76 -18.31 -13.87
C TRP A 98 -1.32 -16.93 -13.43
N TRP A 99 -1.36 -16.65 -12.13
CA TRP A 99 -0.99 -15.35 -11.61
C TRP A 99 0.51 -15.06 -11.78
N MET A 100 1.38 -16.06 -11.60
CA MET A 100 2.81 -15.91 -11.86
C MET A 100 3.08 -15.61 -13.32
N TYR A 101 2.45 -16.35 -14.24
CA TYR A 101 2.56 -16.11 -15.67
C TYR A 101 2.08 -14.69 -16.03
N ARG A 102 0.88 -14.30 -15.57
CA ARG A 102 0.30 -13.00 -15.94
C ARG A 102 1.05 -11.82 -15.35
N ARG A 103 1.57 -11.96 -14.13
CA ARG A 103 2.45 -10.98 -13.50
C ARG A 103 3.74 -10.85 -14.32
N ASN A 104 4.33 -11.97 -14.74
CA ASN A 104 5.55 -11.94 -15.53
C ASN A 104 5.34 -11.22 -16.87
N ASP A 105 4.25 -11.50 -17.59
CA ASP A 105 3.90 -10.78 -18.83
C ASP A 105 3.86 -9.26 -18.60
N PHE A 106 3.18 -8.83 -17.53
CA PHE A 106 3.04 -7.41 -17.21
C PHE A 106 4.39 -6.71 -16.99
N TRP A 107 5.35 -7.36 -16.33
CA TRP A 107 6.68 -6.78 -16.08
C TRP A 107 7.68 -7.03 -17.20
N SER A 108 7.45 -8.04 -18.05
CA SER A 108 8.30 -8.34 -19.21
C SER A 108 7.97 -7.47 -20.42
N THR A 109 6.80 -6.81 -20.42
CA THR A 109 6.45 -5.79 -21.42
C THR A 109 7.17 -4.48 -21.07
N SER A 110 8.50 -4.49 -21.18
CA SER A 110 9.26 -3.24 -21.19
C SER A 110 9.11 -2.63 -22.57
N ASP A 111 8.52 -1.44 -22.65
CA ASP A 111 8.33 -0.58 -23.84
C ASP A 111 9.67 -0.10 -24.46
N TRP A 112 10.67 -0.97 -24.54
CA TRP A 112 11.95 -0.73 -25.18
C TRP A 112 12.00 -1.28 -26.62
N ASP A 113 10.85 -1.56 -27.24
CA ASP A 113 10.80 -1.66 -28.70
C ASP A 113 10.87 -0.25 -29.29
N ALA A 114 12.12 0.22 -29.38
CA ALA A 114 12.54 1.41 -30.09
C ALA A 114 11.91 1.41 -31.49
N THR A 115 11.11 2.43 -31.78
CA THR A 115 10.83 2.80 -33.16
C THR A 115 11.87 3.84 -33.57
N PRO A 116 12.92 3.50 -34.35
CA PRO A 116 13.68 4.52 -35.04
C PRO A 116 12.82 5.05 -36.20
N ALA A 117 12.61 6.37 -36.20
CA ALA A 117 12.00 7.12 -37.30
C ALA A 117 13.01 7.41 -38.42
#